data_AF-A0A3D2KPL7-F1
#
_entry.id   AF-A0A3D2KPL7-F1
#
_cell.length_a   1.000
_cell.length_b   1.000
_cell.length_c   1.000
_cell.angle_alpha   90.00
_cell.angle_beta   90.00
_cell.angle_gamma   90.00
#
_symmetry.space_group_name_H-M   'P 1'
#
loop_
_entity.id
_entity.type
_entity.pdbx_description
1 polymer ?
#
loop_
_entity_poly.entity_id
_entity_poly.type
_entity_poly.pdbx_seq_one_letter_code
_entity_poly.pdbx_strand_id
1 'polypeptide(L)'
;MSIFNGLFVDLWGIFLVVFFFGGSIFIHELGHFLAAKRRGLAVPRFSIGFGPKLVSWTRNGTEYRISLLPLGGYVSIPQLAEMKSIEGDFPELAGQHLKEPSYSDKLIVSVMGAAFNALFALVLALLLWWVGQPFSASEVTTQVGYVQETFEVDGVISPSPAFEAGLRPGDRIVSIDGQPVADFQDIIKDIVMGTGRAEGGRPVANIEIERDGARQVLTLHPVLIDTNKLSRDAMRFIGISPASDIVVSATTPNSPATTAGLLPGDRIVGVNGSRLYSLLSLQDAVQKEHPLQLEIVRQGAILQKELMPMAVPFTRPYVQWTLEGGGQVDIFPHYVNKTPAIQQSQPNTFSELVVLNSDVPDLMDVDMRVLAVNDSTAKSIECLAQATVIGQNRLELSSQGNLRRLNLDIAKQALVPSKTYWLLGIEMRRDVVLRHIDPWTQFRKSTEMTFGSLFSLVDTQSDLKLQSLMGPTGIVRTMHAFSKDLRMLIWFVILINVNLAILNLLPIPILDGGHILFATIEKVTRRRLSPGFIHSTQAVFLTLFLALMIYITFFDILRWKGDRTSEAELQKSKLLNIERSF
;
A
#
# COMPACT_ATOMS: atom_id res chain seq x y z
N MET A 1 -26.93 -9.59 -3.33
CA MET A 1 -26.02 -9.26 -4.45
C MET A 1 -24.59 -8.88 -4.02
N SER A 2 -24.31 -8.44 -2.76
CA SER A 2 -22.95 -8.00 -2.39
C SER A 2 -21.93 -9.12 -2.15
N ILE A 3 -22.33 -10.27 -1.59
CA ILE A 3 -21.41 -11.37 -1.26
C ILE A 3 -20.87 -12.06 -2.52
N PHE A 4 -21.74 -12.34 -3.50
CA PHE A 4 -21.33 -12.95 -4.78
C PHE A 4 -20.42 -12.02 -5.59
N ASN A 5 -20.69 -10.70 -5.58
CA ASN A 5 -19.80 -9.73 -6.23
C ASN A 5 -18.45 -9.64 -5.52
N GLY A 6 -18.42 -9.64 -4.19
CA GLY A 6 -17.16 -9.66 -3.42
C GLY A 6 -16.33 -10.91 -3.72
N LEU A 7 -16.95 -12.09 -3.64
CA LEU A 7 -16.30 -13.36 -3.89
C LEU A 7 -15.80 -13.49 -5.34
N PHE A 8 -16.56 -12.99 -6.31
CA PHE A 8 -16.12 -12.95 -7.71
C PHE A 8 -14.93 -12.01 -7.92
N VAL A 9 -14.96 -10.81 -7.32
CA VAL A 9 -13.84 -9.85 -7.41
C VAL A 9 -12.56 -10.44 -6.82
N ASP A 10 -12.66 -11.14 -5.69
CA ASP A 10 -11.51 -11.79 -5.06
C ASP A 10 -10.97 -12.97 -5.90
N LEU A 11 -11.85 -13.83 -6.43
CA LEU A 11 -11.44 -14.92 -7.32
C LEU A 11 -10.82 -14.42 -8.63
N TRP A 12 -11.38 -13.36 -9.21
CA TRP A 12 -10.84 -12.71 -10.39
C TRP A 12 -9.47 -12.09 -10.11
N GLY A 13 -9.32 -11.41 -8.97
CA GLY A 13 -8.04 -10.87 -8.53
C GLY A 13 -6.98 -11.95 -8.39
N ILE A 14 -7.31 -13.06 -7.73
CA ILE A 14 -6.41 -14.22 -7.59
C ILE A 14 -6.03 -14.79 -8.97
N PHE A 15 -7.00 -14.95 -9.87
CA PHE A 15 -6.73 -15.41 -11.23
C PHE A 15 -5.74 -14.49 -11.95
N LEU A 16 -5.94 -13.16 -11.89
CA LEU A 16 -5.03 -12.19 -12.49
C LEU A 16 -3.63 -12.23 -11.89
N VAL A 17 -3.51 -12.41 -10.57
CA VAL A 17 -2.20 -12.58 -9.91
C VAL A 17 -1.50 -13.81 -10.46
N VAL A 18 -2.15 -14.96 -10.48
CA VAL A 18 -1.59 -16.21 -11.01
C VAL A 18 -1.21 -16.05 -12.48
N PHE A 19 -2.07 -15.42 -13.28
CA PHE A 19 -1.84 -15.20 -14.70
C PHE A 19 -0.62 -14.32 -14.97
N PHE A 20 -0.51 -13.14 -14.34
CA PHE A 20 0.60 -12.23 -14.60
C PHE A 20 1.89 -12.66 -13.91
N PHE A 21 1.83 -13.14 -12.67
CA PHE A 21 3.01 -13.60 -11.95
C PHE A 21 3.56 -14.89 -12.58
N GLY A 22 2.70 -15.88 -12.80
CA GLY A 22 3.06 -17.12 -13.49
C GLY A 22 3.46 -16.86 -14.95
N GLY A 23 2.77 -15.96 -15.64
CA GLY A 23 3.12 -15.53 -16.99
C GLY A 23 4.51 -14.90 -17.08
N SER A 24 4.90 -14.06 -16.11
CA SER A 24 6.22 -13.42 -16.09
C SER A 24 7.34 -14.46 -15.99
N ILE A 25 7.21 -15.44 -15.09
CA ILE A 25 8.18 -16.55 -14.98
C ILE A 25 8.16 -17.41 -16.25
N PHE A 26 6.98 -17.74 -16.78
CA PHE A 26 6.90 -18.51 -18.02
C PHE A 26 7.61 -17.83 -19.20
N ILE A 27 7.43 -16.52 -19.36
CA ILE A 27 8.07 -15.76 -20.43
C ILE A 27 9.60 -15.76 -20.27
N HIS A 28 10.10 -15.66 -19.04
CA HIS A 28 11.51 -15.82 -18.73
C HIS A 28 12.07 -17.17 -19.24
N GLU A 29 11.43 -18.26 -18.85
CA GLU A 29 11.80 -19.63 -19.25
C GLU A 29 11.70 -19.82 -20.77
N LEU A 30 10.71 -19.19 -21.41
CA LEU A 30 10.57 -19.19 -22.86
C LEU A 30 11.79 -18.55 -23.54
N GLY A 31 12.36 -17.50 -22.96
CA GLY A 31 13.59 -16.86 -23.45
C GLY A 31 14.77 -17.84 -23.48
N HIS A 32 15.01 -18.54 -22.37
CA HIS A 32 16.03 -19.59 -22.30
C HIS A 32 15.76 -20.72 -23.28
N PHE A 33 14.52 -21.21 -23.34
CA PHE A 33 14.09 -22.28 -24.24
C PHE A 33 14.38 -21.95 -25.71
N LEU A 34 13.93 -20.78 -26.18
CA LEU A 34 14.11 -20.36 -27.57
C LEU A 34 15.59 -20.14 -27.90
N ALA A 35 16.36 -19.57 -26.97
CA ALA A 35 17.79 -19.39 -27.13
C ALA A 35 18.51 -20.74 -27.24
N ALA A 36 18.24 -21.68 -26.33
CA ALA A 36 18.87 -22.99 -26.30
C ALA A 36 18.59 -23.78 -27.57
N LYS A 37 17.32 -23.83 -28.02
CA LYS A 37 16.93 -24.47 -29.27
C LYS A 37 17.63 -23.84 -30.48
N ARG A 38 17.69 -22.50 -30.55
CA ARG A 38 18.37 -21.79 -31.65
C ARG A 38 19.88 -22.02 -31.66
N ARG A 39 20.50 -22.27 -30.51
CA ARG A 39 21.93 -22.60 -30.38
C ARG A 39 22.24 -24.09 -30.56
N GLY A 40 21.22 -24.91 -30.82
CA GLY A 40 21.35 -26.36 -31.02
C GLY A 40 21.65 -27.13 -29.74
N LEU A 41 21.27 -26.59 -28.57
CA LEU A 41 21.36 -27.30 -27.30
C LEU A 41 20.15 -28.23 -27.13
N ALA A 42 20.35 -29.34 -26.42
CA ALA A 42 19.27 -30.25 -26.09
C ALA A 42 18.40 -29.64 -25.00
N VAL A 43 17.08 -29.73 -25.21
CA VAL A 43 16.09 -29.23 -24.25
C VAL A 43 15.07 -30.35 -24.06
N PRO A 44 15.36 -31.35 -23.20
CA PRO A 44 14.51 -32.53 -23.07
C PRO A 44 13.12 -32.20 -22.53
N ARG A 45 13.00 -31.16 -21.70
CA ARG A 45 11.73 -30.79 -21.04
C ARG A 45 11.53 -29.28 -21.05
N PHE A 46 10.31 -28.86 -21.36
CA PHE A 46 9.83 -27.49 -21.19
C PHE A 46 8.44 -27.54 -20.57
N SER A 47 8.28 -26.94 -19.39
CA SER A 47 7.07 -27.06 -18.59
C SER A 47 6.44 -25.70 -18.34
N ILE A 48 5.12 -25.64 -18.46
CA ILE A 48 4.29 -24.56 -17.93
C ILE A 48 3.74 -25.04 -16.58
N GLY A 49 4.13 -24.35 -15.52
CA GLY A 49 3.80 -24.69 -14.16
C GLY A 49 4.71 -25.77 -13.53
N PHE A 50 4.44 -26.05 -12.25
CA PHE A 50 5.18 -26.97 -11.40
C PHE A 50 4.32 -28.14 -10.90
N GLY A 51 4.98 -29.19 -10.42
CA GLY A 51 4.32 -30.35 -9.81
C GLY A 51 3.87 -31.43 -10.81
N PRO A 52 2.83 -32.22 -10.48
CA PRO A 52 2.40 -33.34 -11.31
C PRO A 52 1.88 -32.85 -12.67
N LYS A 53 2.25 -33.59 -13.72
CA LYS A 53 1.82 -33.30 -15.09
C LYS A 53 0.32 -33.53 -15.25
N LEU A 54 -0.38 -32.55 -15.81
CA LEU A 54 -1.77 -32.70 -16.25
C LEU A 54 -1.80 -33.26 -17.67
N VAL A 55 -1.02 -32.65 -18.57
CA VAL A 55 -0.91 -33.04 -19.98
C VAL A 55 0.55 -32.93 -20.40
N SER A 56 1.04 -33.90 -21.17
CA SER A 56 2.35 -33.79 -21.83
C SER A 56 2.34 -34.33 -23.25
N TRP A 57 3.20 -33.76 -24.10
CA TRP A 57 3.40 -34.21 -25.46
C TRP A 57 4.85 -34.00 -25.88
N THR A 58 5.37 -34.88 -26.73
CA THR A 58 6.76 -34.79 -27.21
C THR A 58 6.81 -34.30 -28.65
N ARG A 59 7.58 -33.26 -28.90
CA ARG A 59 7.82 -32.72 -30.25
C ARG A 59 9.28 -32.29 -30.41
N ASN A 60 9.92 -32.72 -31.49
CA ASN A 60 11.31 -32.40 -31.82
C ASN A 60 12.29 -32.68 -30.65
N GLY A 61 12.13 -33.83 -30.00
CA GLY A 61 12.97 -34.26 -28.87
C GLY A 61 12.78 -33.48 -27.57
N THR A 62 11.73 -32.65 -27.47
CA THR A 62 11.34 -31.95 -26.24
C THR A 62 9.98 -32.44 -25.79
N GLU A 63 9.88 -32.84 -24.53
CA GLU A 63 8.60 -33.02 -23.87
C GLU A 63 8.07 -31.68 -23.35
N TYR A 64 6.95 -31.25 -23.90
CA TYR A 64 6.18 -30.11 -23.44
C TYR A 64 5.20 -30.59 -22.39
N ARG A 65 5.15 -29.93 -21.24
CA ARG A 65 4.28 -30.29 -20.12
C ARG A 65 3.45 -29.10 -19.66
N ILE A 66 2.21 -29.36 -19.30
CA ILE A 66 1.38 -28.45 -18.50
C ILE A 66 1.16 -29.14 -17.15
N SER A 67 1.59 -28.49 -16.09
CA SER A 67 1.54 -29.04 -14.73
C SER A 67 0.44 -28.38 -13.89
N LEU A 68 0.06 -29.06 -12.81
CA LEU A 68 -1.07 -28.67 -11.97
C LEU A 68 -0.96 -27.26 -11.38
N LEU A 69 0.24 -26.82 -10.98
CA LEU A 69 0.44 -25.51 -10.36
C LEU A 69 0.85 -24.49 -11.43
N PRO A 70 -0.03 -23.56 -11.84
CA PRO A 70 0.24 -22.59 -12.91
C PRO A 70 1.15 -21.42 -12.48
N LEU A 71 2.05 -21.65 -11.53
CA LEU A 71 2.94 -20.63 -10.98
C LEU A 71 4.28 -20.66 -11.72
N GLY A 72 4.32 -20.26 -12.98
CA GLY A 72 5.57 -20.15 -13.75
C GLY A 72 5.84 -21.33 -14.67
N GLY A 73 7.08 -21.83 -14.69
CA GLY A 73 7.52 -22.91 -15.56
C GLY A 73 8.99 -23.26 -15.31
N TYR A 74 9.51 -24.22 -16.07
CA TYR A 74 10.94 -24.49 -16.09
C TYR A 74 11.38 -25.00 -17.47
N VAL A 75 12.59 -24.66 -17.87
CA VAL A 75 13.29 -25.27 -19.00
C VAL A 75 14.49 -26.06 -18.53
N SER A 76 14.55 -27.34 -18.94
CA SER A 76 15.70 -28.16 -18.63
C SER A 76 16.73 -28.10 -19.76
N ILE A 77 17.96 -27.71 -19.44
CA ILE A 77 19.08 -27.65 -20.39
C ILE A 77 20.27 -28.40 -19.79
N PRO A 78 20.37 -29.73 -19.96
CA PRO A 78 21.40 -30.57 -19.33
C PRO A 78 22.84 -30.11 -19.58
N GLN A 79 23.10 -29.42 -20.69
CA GLN A 79 24.40 -28.84 -21.02
C GLN A 79 24.79 -27.65 -20.14
N LEU A 80 23.81 -26.92 -19.60
CA LEU A 80 23.99 -25.74 -18.75
C LEU A 80 23.61 -26.03 -17.29
N ALA A 81 22.85 -27.10 -17.07
CA ALA A 81 22.42 -27.56 -15.77
C ALA A 81 23.57 -28.28 -15.04
N GLU A 82 24.38 -27.46 -14.37
CA GLU A 82 25.06 -27.89 -13.15
C GLU A 82 24.09 -27.88 -11.93
N MET A 83 22.80 -27.59 -12.16
CA MET A 83 21.70 -27.72 -11.20
C MET A 83 21.29 -29.19 -11.03
N LYS A 84 21.71 -29.80 -9.93
CA LYS A 84 21.45 -31.23 -9.64
C LYS A 84 20.39 -31.51 -8.57
N SER A 85 19.51 -30.57 -8.22
CA SER A 85 18.67 -30.75 -7.01
C SER A 85 17.14 -30.73 -7.18
N ILE A 86 16.56 -30.40 -8.35
CA ILE A 86 15.08 -30.33 -8.47
C ILE A 86 14.51 -31.03 -9.72
N GLU A 87 15.27 -31.20 -10.80
CA GLU A 87 14.70 -31.65 -12.09
C GLU A 87 14.61 -33.18 -12.30
N GLY A 88 15.12 -33.97 -11.34
CA GLY A 88 15.22 -35.42 -11.45
C GLY A 88 16.27 -35.87 -12.48
N ASP A 89 16.66 -37.14 -12.43
CA ASP A 89 17.59 -37.69 -13.41
C ASP A 89 17.00 -37.68 -14.84
N PHE A 90 17.88 -37.59 -15.84
CA PHE A 90 17.54 -37.76 -17.26
C PHE A 90 18.07 -39.11 -17.77
N PRO A 91 17.52 -40.24 -17.32
CA PRO A 91 17.99 -41.57 -17.74
C PRO A 91 17.89 -41.76 -19.27
N GLU A 92 17.00 -41.01 -19.91
CA GLU A 92 16.76 -41.00 -21.37
C GLU A 92 17.93 -40.39 -22.17
N LEU A 93 18.71 -39.51 -21.54
CA LEU A 93 19.89 -38.86 -22.12
C LEU A 93 21.19 -39.50 -21.64
N ALA A 94 21.12 -40.50 -20.74
CA ALA A 94 22.29 -41.20 -20.24
C ALA A 94 23.04 -41.88 -21.39
N GLY A 95 24.30 -41.49 -21.59
CA GLY A 95 25.18 -42.04 -22.64
C GLY A 95 25.11 -41.34 -24.00
N GLN A 96 24.28 -40.32 -24.19
CA GLN A 96 24.30 -39.52 -25.43
C GLN A 96 25.42 -38.46 -25.38
N HIS A 97 26.22 -38.35 -26.45
CA HIS A 97 27.22 -37.30 -26.58
C HIS A 97 26.53 -35.97 -26.95
N LEU A 98 26.30 -35.13 -25.95
CA LEU A 98 25.69 -33.81 -26.14
C LEU A 98 26.75 -32.78 -26.54
N LYS A 99 26.37 -31.85 -27.44
CA LYS A 99 27.21 -30.71 -27.81
C LYS A 99 27.66 -29.96 -26.54
N GLU A 100 28.96 -29.78 -26.38
CA GLU A 100 29.47 -28.92 -25.32
C GLU A 100 29.13 -27.44 -25.61
N PRO A 101 28.58 -26.69 -24.64
CA PRO A 101 28.17 -25.31 -24.86
C PRO A 101 29.41 -24.41 -24.97
N SER A 102 29.48 -23.62 -26.03
CA SER A 102 30.48 -22.56 -26.17
C SER A 102 30.22 -21.41 -25.19
N TYR A 103 31.20 -20.54 -24.96
CA TYR A 103 31.02 -19.29 -24.19
C TYR A 103 29.80 -18.49 -24.70
N SER A 104 29.66 -18.37 -26.02
CA SER A 104 28.52 -17.66 -26.62
C SER A 104 27.19 -18.36 -26.39
N ASP A 105 27.18 -19.70 -26.30
CA ASP A 105 25.96 -20.45 -25.97
C ASP A 105 25.53 -20.14 -24.53
N LYS A 106 26.47 -20.20 -23.58
CA LYS A 106 26.22 -19.86 -22.17
C LYS A 106 25.70 -18.42 -22.03
N LEU A 107 26.42 -17.46 -22.63
CA LEU A 107 26.06 -16.04 -22.57
C LEU A 107 24.68 -15.76 -23.16
N ILE A 108 24.42 -16.21 -24.39
CA ILE A 108 23.15 -15.94 -25.08
C ILE A 108 22.00 -16.59 -24.30
N VAL A 109 22.13 -17.85 -23.90
CA VAL A 109 21.04 -18.52 -23.18
C VAL A 109 20.73 -17.79 -21.88
N SER A 110 21.73 -17.43 -21.07
CA SER A 110 21.53 -16.71 -19.81
C SER A 110 20.92 -15.31 -20.02
N VAL A 111 21.38 -14.53 -21.00
CA VAL A 111 20.82 -13.19 -21.25
C VAL A 111 19.37 -13.23 -21.74
N MET A 112 19.00 -14.27 -22.50
CA MET A 112 17.71 -14.30 -23.19
C MET A 112 16.51 -14.46 -22.24
N GLY A 113 16.69 -15.05 -21.05
CA GLY A 113 15.63 -15.06 -20.03
C GLY A 113 15.29 -13.64 -19.55
N ALA A 114 16.30 -12.87 -19.14
CA ALA A 114 16.13 -11.46 -18.74
C ALA A 114 15.62 -10.58 -19.90
N ALA A 115 16.13 -10.80 -21.12
CA ALA A 115 15.71 -10.06 -22.31
C ALA A 115 14.22 -10.29 -22.64
N PHE A 116 13.69 -11.49 -22.39
CA PHE A 116 12.28 -11.80 -22.60
C PHE A 116 11.37 -11.15 -21.55
N ASN A 117 11.80 -11.04 -20.29
CA ASN A 117 11.08 -10.26 -19.30
C ASN A 117 11.05 -8.77 -19.65
N ALA A 118 12.18 -8.22 -20.09
CA ALA A 118 12.23 -6.85 -20.60
C ALA A 118 11.34 -6.68 -21.85
N LEU A 119 11.30 -7.66 -22.76
CA LEU A 119 10.40 -7.63 -23.92
C LEU A 119 8.92 -7.66 -23.50
N PHE A 120 8.56 -8.48 -22.51
CA PHE A 120 7.20 -8.54 -22.01
C PHE A 120 6.78 -7.26 -21.30
N ALA A 121 7.66 -6.70 -20.47
CA ALA A 121 7.47 -5.37 -19.90
C ALA A 121 7.28 -4.30 -21.00
N LEU A 122 8.03 -4.36 -22.10
CA LEU A 122 7.91 -3.42 -23.22
C LEU A 122 6.55 -3.57 -23.93
N VAL A 123 6.10 -4.79 -24.18
CA VAL A 123 4.78 -5.05 -24.78
C VAL A 123 3.66 -4.52 -23.89
N LEU A 124 3.73 -4.78 -22.58
CA LEU A 124 2.77 -4.26 -21.60
C LEU A 124 2.83 -2.73 -21.51
N ALA A 125 4.01 -2.14 -21.55
CA ALA A 125 4.20 -0.69 -21.51
C ALA A 125 3.65 -0.02 -22.77
N LEU A 126 3.80 -0.63 -23.95
CA LEU A 126 3.18 -0.16 -25.19
C LEU A 126 1.65 -0.22 -25.12
N LEU A 127 1.09 -1.30 -24.56
CA LEU A 127 -0.35 -1.42 -24.35
C LEU A 127 -0.87 -0.38 -23.35
N LEU A 128 -0.17 -0.19 -22.24
CA LEU A 128 -0.54 0.81 -21.23
C LEU A 128 -0.37 2.24 -21.76
N TRP A 129 0.65 2.49 -22.59
CA TRP A 129 0.83 3.76 -23.28
C TRP A 129 -0.31 4.03 -24.26
N TRP A 130 -0.81 3.01 -24.97
CA TRP A 130 -1.95 3.16 -25.87
C TRP A 130 -3.27 3.42 -25.12
N VAL A 131 -3.54 2.66 -24.06
CA VAL A 131 -4.79 2.76 -23.27
C VAL A 131 -4.81 4.02 -22.38
N GLY A 132 -3.64 4.43 -21.87
CA GLY A 132 -3.51 5.48 -20.87
C GLY A 132 -3.73 4.95 -19.44
N GLN A 133 -3.00 5.53 -18.50
CA GLN A 133 -3.09 5.22 -17.08
C GLN A 133 -3.91 6.30 -16.35
N PRO A 134 -4.86 5.93 -15.47
CA PRO A 134 -5.59 6.88 -14.66
C PRO A 134 -4.69 7.45 -13.57
N PHE A 135 -4.56 8.76 -13.55
CA PHE A 135 -3.96 9.52 -12.45
C PHE A 135 -4.99 10.46 -11.86
N SER A 136 -4.93 10.68 -10.55
CA SER A 136 -5.59 11.83 -9.96
C SER A 136 -4.86 13.12 -10.35
N ALA A 137 -5.59 14.22 -10.51
CA ALA A 137 -4.97 15.53 -10.77
C ALA A 137 -3.93 15.93 -9.70
N SER A 138 -4.11 15.45 -8.46
CA SER A 138 -3.17 15.60 -7.35
C SER A 138 -1.84 14.87 -7.54
N GLU A 139 -1.79 13.77 -8.28
CA GLU A 139 -0.53 13.02 -8.45
C GLU A 139 0.40 13.67 -9.47
N VAL A 140 -0.13 14.48 -10.38
CA VAL A 140 0.61 15.00 -11.55
C VAL A 140 1.18 16.41 -11.34
N THR A 141 0.93 17.00 -10.18
CA THR A 141 1.43 18.33 -9.82
C THR A 141 2.70 18.26 -8.99
N THR A 142 3.55 19.27 -9.07
CA THR A 142 4.62 19.49 -8.09
C THR A 142 4.29 20.64 -7.13
N GLN A 143 3.07 21.18 -7.23
CA GLN A 143 2.58 22.24 -6.35
C GLN A 143 2.10 21.67 -5.02
N VAL A 144 2.55 22.29 -3.94
CA VAL A 144 2.16 21.99 -2.56
C VAL A 144 0.74 22.50 -2.34
N GLY A 145 -0.18 21.58 -2.01
CA GLY A 145 -1.58 21.87 -1.75
C GLY A 145 -1.89 22.14 -0.29
N TYR A 146 -1.11 21.54 0.61
CA TYR A 146 -1.26 21.69 2.05
C TYR A 146 0.08 21.45 2.73
N VAL A 147 0.34 22.21 3.78
CA VAL A 147 1.47 22.02 4.69
C VAL A 147 0.88 21.84 6.07
N GLN A 148 1.09 20.66 6.64
CA GLN A 148 0.63 20.34 7.98
C GLN A 148 1.44 21.16 9.00
N GLU A 149 0.80 21.93 9.87
CA GLU A 149 1.53 22.75 10.86
C GLU A 149 2.21 21.86 11.91
N THR A 150 1.46 20.89 12.46
CA THR A 150 1.91 19.99 13.50
C THR A 150 1.55 18.54 13.20
N PHE A 151 2.39 17.62 13.65
CA PHE A 151 2.16 16.19 13.58
C PHE A 151 2.39 15.58 14.97
N GLU A 152 1.77 14.42 15.21
CA GLU A 152 1.88 13.70 16.48
C GLU A 152 2.53 12.34 16.24
N VAL A 153 3.59 12.04 16.99
CA VAL A 153 4.22 10.71 17.04
C VAL A 153 4.35 10.31 18.50
N ASP A 154 3.80 9.14 18.84
CA ASP A 154 3.81 8.58 20.20
C ASP A 154 3.34 9.55 21.30
N GLY A 155 2.29 10.33 21.02
CA GLY A 155 1.70 11.29 21.95
C GLY A 155 2.45 12.63 22.05
N VAL A 156 3.53 12.81 21.28
CA VAL A 156 4.29 14.05 21.24
C VAL A 156 3.91 14.85 20.00
N ILE A 157 3.34 16.04 20.22
CA ILE A 157 2.99 16.99 19.17
C ILE A 157 4.22 17.84 18.85
N SER A 158 4.62 17.88 17.58
CA SER A 158 5.76 18.67 17.09
C SER A 158 5.41 19.40 15.79
N PRO A 159 6.07 20.52 15.47
CA PRO A 159 5.95 21.17 14.15
C PRO A 159 6.38 20.22 13.04
N SER A 160 5.67 20.19 11.91
CA SER A 160 6.10 19.35 10.78
C SER A 160 7.39 19.89 10.15
N PRO A 161 8.24 19.03 9.56
CA PRO A 161 9.46 19.49 8.91
C PRO A 161 9.22 20.51 7.79
N ALA A 162 8.16 20.35 6.99
CA ALA A 162 7.84 21.29 5.92
C ALA A 162 7.40 22.66 6.47
N PHE A 163 6.61 22.66 7.53
CA PHE A 163 6.20 23.90 8.19
C PHE A 163 7.40 24.60 8.82
N GLU A 164 8.25 23.87 9.54
CA GLU A 164 9.46 24.39 10.19
C GLU A 164 10.44 25.01 9.19
N ALA A 165 10.62 24.40 8.01
CA ALA A 165 11.45 24.94 6.94
C ALA A 165 10.81 26.12 6.17
N GLY A 166 9.56 26.48 6.47
CA GLY A 166 8.86 27.61 5.87
C GLY A 166 8.26 27.33 4.49
N LEU A 167 8.00 26.05 4.17
CA LEU A 167 7.21 25.68 2.99
C LEU A 167 5.76 26.13 3.17
N ARG A 168 5.11 26.54 2.08
CA ARG A 168 3.75 27.10 2.10
C ARG A 168 2.87 26.46 1.02
N PRO A 169 1.55 26.38 1.24
CA PRO A 169 0.61 26.05 0.17
C PRO A 169 0.80 27.01 -1.02
N GLY A 170 0.84 26.46 -2.22
CA GLY A 170 1.09 27.20 -3.46
C GLY A 170 2.52 27.12 -3.98
N ASP A 171 3.51 26.78 -3.14
CA ASP A 171 4.89 26.56 -3.57
C ASP A 171 4.96 25.44 -4.61
N ARG A 172 5.78 25.62 -5.64
CA ARG A 172 6.07 24.57 -6.61
C ARG A 172 7.45 23.98 -6.33
N ILE A 173 7.52 22.69 -6.05
CA ILE A 173 8.80 22.00 -5.88
C ILE A 173 9.40 21.73 -7.27
N VAL A 174 10.66 22.10 -7.46
CA VAL A 174 11.40 21.99 -8.72
C VAL A 174 12.43 20.87 -8.66
N SER A 175 13.16 20.77 -7.54
CA SER A 175 14.16 19.71 -7.34
C SER A 175 14.32 19.36 -5.85
N ILE A 176 14.78 18.15 -5.59
CA ILE A 176 15.15 17.64 -4.25
C ILE A 176 16.56 17.10 -4.33
N ASP A 177 17.47 17.61 -3.49
CA ASP A 177 18.89 17.28 -3.49
C ASP A 177 19.54 17.37 -4.90
N GLY A 178 19.09 18.37 -5.67
CA GLY A 178 19.54 18.62 -7.04
C GLY A 178 18.90 17.72 -8.11
N GLN A 179 18.07 16.74 -7.72
CA GLN A 179 17.31 15.91 -8.65
C GLN A 179 15.99 16.59 -9.04
N PRO A 180 15.73 16.81 -10.34
CA PRO A 180 14.50 17.45 -10.77
C PRO A 180 13.29 16.53 -10.53
N VAL A 181 12.18 17.10 -10.06
CA VAL A 181 10.92 16.38 -9.88
C VAL A 181 9.92 16.76 -10.97
N ALA A 182 9.20 15.77 -11.51
CA ALA A 182 8.19 16.01 -12.55
C ALA A 182 6.74 15.92 -12.03
N ASP A 183 6.54 15.23 -10.91
CA ASP A 183 5.23 14.97 -10.33
C ASP A 183 5.34 14.74 -8.81
N PHE A 184 4.19 14.62 -8.13
CA PHE A 184 4.18 14.50 -6.68
C PHE A 184 4.76 13.17 -6.19
N GLN A 185 4.71 12.13 -7.03
CA GLN A 185 5.30 10.83 -6.72
C GLN A 185 6.83 10.92 -6.70
N ASP A 186 7.43 11.67 -7.63
CA ASP A 186 8.87 11.93 -7.62
C ASP A 186 9.29 12.64 -6.31
N ILE A 187 8.50 13.62 -5.83
CA ILE A 187 8.74 14.32 -4.55
C ILE A 187 8.76 13.35 -3.37
N ILE A 188 7.73 12.53 -3.23
CA ILE A 188 7.64 11.57 -2.11
C ILE A 188 8.75 10.52 -2.21
N LYS A 189 9.02 9.99 -3.41
CA LYS A 189 10.07 9.00 -3.67
C LYS A 189 11.45 9.55 -3.28
N ASP A 190 11.80 10.75 -3.72
CA ASP A 190 13.11 11.35 -3.44
C ASP A 190 13.29 11.66 -1.94
N ILE A 191 12.22 12.08 -1.25
CA ILE A 191 12.25 12.26 0.21
C ILE A 191 12.44 10.93 0.95
N VAL A 192 11.70 9.89 0.57
CA VAL A 192 11.76 8.56 1.23
C VAL A 192 13.11 7.88 0.99
N MET A 193 13.65 7.99 -0.23
CA MET A 193 14.90 7.33 -0.63
C MET A 193 16.15 8.18 -0.39
N GLY A 194 16.01 9.44 0.03
CA GLY A 194 17.16 10.31 0.28
C GLY A 194 18.11 9.71 1.32
N THR A 195 19.40 10.04 1.24
CA THR A 195 20.42 9.55 2.20
C THR A 195 21.12 10.69 2.95
N GLY A 196 20.80 11.95 2.62
CA GLY A 196 21.39 13.13 3.25
C GLY A 196 21.32 13.11 4.79
N ARG A 197 22.44 13.42 5.44
CA ARG A 197 22.57 13.51 6.91
C ARG A 197 23.12 14.87 7.33
N ALA A 198 22.44 15.51 8.27
CA ALA A 198 22.95 16.67 8.98
C ALA A 198 23.84 16.24 10.17
N GLU A 199 24.39 17.20 10.91
CA GLU A 199 25.09 16.94 12.17
C GLU A 199 24.23 16.09 13.12
N GLY A 200 24.86 15.12 13.79
CA GLY A 200 24.15 14.18 14.67
C GLY A 200 23.38 13.07 13.93
N GLY A 201 23.50 12.96 12.61
CA GLY A 201 22.88 11.88 11.82
C GLY A 201 21.39 12.08 11.53
N ARG A 202 20.85 13.28 11.78
CA ARG A 202 19.46 13.62 11.46
C ARG A 202 19.27 13.66 9.93
N PRO A 203 18.19 13.09 9.37
CA PRO A 203 17.90 13.22 7.95
C PRO A 203 17.84 14.69 7.51
N VAL A 204 18.38 14.97 6.33
CA VAL A 204 18.29 16.27 5.68
C VAL A 204 17.95 16.11 4.20
N ALA A 205 17.17 17.04 3.66
CA ALA A 205 16.87 17.15 2.24
C ALA A 205 16.82 18.63 1.84
N ASN A 206 17.48 19.00 0.76
CA ASN A 206 17.42 20.36 0.23
C ASN A 206 16.41 20.41 -0.91
N ILE A 207 15.37 21.23 -0.76
CA ILE A 207 14.34 21.40 -1.77
C ILE A 207 14.47 22.75 -2.44
N GLU A 208 14.60 22.76 -3.76
CA GLU A 208 14.44 23.96 -4.57
C GLU A 208 12.96 24.13 -4.90
N ILE A 209 12.40 25.28 -4.52
CA ILE A 209 11.02 25.65 -4.81
C ILE A 209 10.95 26.93 -5.61
N GLU A 210 9.85 27.09 -6.33
CA GLU A 210 9.43 28.32 -6.98
C GLU A 210 8.24 28.91 -6.22
N ARG A 211 8.40 30.13 -5.72
CA ARG A 211 7.37 30.92 -5.04
C ARG A 211 7.32 32.30 -5.67
N ASP A 212 6.14 32.72 -6.13
CA ASP A 212 5.93 34.02 -6.78
C ASP A 212 6.89 34.29 -7.96
N GLY A 213 7.27 33.24 -8.69
CA GLY A 213 8.20 33.28 -9.83
C GLY A 213 9.69 33.36 -9.45
N ALA A 214 10.03 33.41 -8.16
CA ALA A 214 11.40 33.35 -7.67
C ALA A 214 11.76 31.94 -7.19
N ARG A 215 12.99 31.50 -7.48
CA ARG A 215 13.53 30.24 -6.96
C ARG A 215 14.21 30.46 -5.61
N GLN A 216 13.97 29.55 -4.68
CA GLN A 216 14.58 29.54 -3.35
C GLN A 216 14.86 28.10 -2.93
N VAL A 217 15.92 27.91 -2.15
CA VAL A 217 16.28 26.60 -1.59
C VAL A 217 15.89 26.58 -0.12
N LEU A 218 15.13 25.58 0.28
CA LEU A 218 14.77 25.30 1.67
C LEU A 218 15.44 24.02 2.12
N THR A 219 16.00 24.01 3.33
CA THR A 219 16.55 22.81 3.95
C THR A 219 15.53 22.21 4.91
N LEU A 220 15.14 20.96 4.66
CA LEU A 220 14.22 20.19 5.48
C LEU A 220 14.97 19.20 6.35
N HIS A 221 14.38 18.89 7.50
CA HIS A 221 14.82 17.80 8.35
C HIS A 221 13.72 16.75 8.52
N PRO A 222 13.54 15.84 7.54
CA PRO A 222 12.53 14.80 7.62
C PRO A 222 12.62 13.99 8.91
N VAL A 223 11.46 13.61 9.43
CA VAL A 223 11.34 12.75 10.61
C VAL A 223 10.95 11.35 10.18
N LEU A 224 11.40 10.32 10.90
CA LEU A 224 10.99 8.95 10.64
C LEU A 224 9.68 8.67 11.35
N ILE A 225 8.66 8.26 10.60
CA ILE A 225 7.38 7.82 11.14
C ILE A 225 7.20 6.34 10.82
N ASP A 226 6.89 5.56 11.86
CA ASP A 226 6.52 4.16 11.71
C ASP A 226 5.21 4.05 10.92
N THR A 227 5.28 3.44 9.75
CA THR A 227 4.12 3.15 8.91
C THR A 227 3.45 1.85 9.31
N ASN A 228 4.16 0.99 10.04
CA ASN A 228 3.61 -0.22 10.64
C ASN A 228 4.40 -0.60 11.89
N LYS A 229 3.74 -0.57 13.05
CA LYS A 229 4.37 -0.81 14.36
C LYS A 229 4.93 -2.23 14.53
N LEU A 230 4.34 -3.24 13.87
CA LEU A 230 4.76 -4.63 14.01
C LEU A 230 5.97 -4.95 13.13
N SER A 231 5.98 -4.51 11.87
CA SER A 231 7.13 -4.69 10.98
C SER A 231 8.24 -3.67 11.20
N ARG A 232 7.98 -2.59 11.97
CA ARG A 232 8.90 -1.46 12.17
C ARG A 232 9.36 -0.86 10.85
N ASP A 233 8.45 -0.81 9.90
CA ASP A 233 8.67 -0.04 8.68
C ASP A 233 8.52 1.43 9.04
N ALA A 234 9.54 2.22 8.71
CA ALA A 234 9.54 3.65 8.89
C ALA A 234 9.77 4.33 7.55
N MET A 235 9.12 5.47 7.35
CA MET A 235 9.35 6.33 6.19
C MET A 235 9.66 7.74 6.66
N ARG A 236 10.46 8.44 5.86
CA ARG A 236 10.66 9.88 6.04
C ARG A 236 9.37 10.62 5.77
N PHE A 237 9.01 11.47 6.71
CA PHE A 237 7.83 12.30 6.67
C PHE A 237 8.21 13.77 6.75
N ILE A 238 7.54 14.59 5.94
CA ILE A 238 7.73 16.05 5.92
C ILE A 238 6.43 16.84 6.11
N GLY A 239 5.24 16.21 6.04
CA GLY A 239 3.96 16.89 6.31
C GLY A 239 3.42 17.74 5.16
N ILE A 240 3.53 17.27 3.92
CA ILE A 240 2.96 17.96 2.74
C ILE A 240 1.90 17.12 2.05
N SER A 241 1.00 17.76 1.31
CA SER A 241 0.05 17.10 0.41
C SER A 241 -0.07 17.85 -0.91
N PRO A 242 -0.41 17.16 -2.01
CA PRO A 242 -0.44 17.78 -3.33
C PRO A 242 -1.57 18.78 -3.50
N ALA A 243 -1.36 19.76 -4.37
CA ALA A 243 -2.42 20.66 -4.81
C ALA A 243 -3.50 19.87 -5.57
N SER A 244 -4.76 20.22 -5.31
CA SER A 244 -5.92 19.62 -5.93
C SER A 244 -7.01 20.65 -6.10
N ASP A 245 -7.69 20.60 -7.25
CA ASP A 245 -8.85 21.43 -7.48
C ASP A 245 -10.02 20.98 -6.59
N ILE A 246 -10.70 21.94 -5.98
CA ILE A 246 -11.86 21.70 -5.12
C ILE A 246 -13.11 21.99 -5.94
N VAL A 247 -13.58 20.99 -6.68
CA VAL A 247 -14.76 21.15 -7.55
C VAL A 247 -15.95 20.42 -6.93
N VAL A 248 -17.05 21.15 -6.77
CA VAL A 248 -18.32 20.60 -6.29
C VAL A 248 -18.86 19.64 -7.35
N SER A 249 -19.02 18.37 -6.99
CA SER A 249 -19.71 17.36 -7.81
C SER A 249 -21.21 17.39 -7.54
N ALA A 250 -21.59 17.43 -6.26
CA ALA A 250 -22.96 17.49 -5.81
C ALA A 250 -23.03 18.15 -4.42
N THR A 251 -24.23 18.56 -4.03
CA THR A 251 -24.51 19.01 -2.66
C THR A 251 -25.57 18.11 -2.05
N THR A 252 -25.41 17.78 -0.77
CA THR A 252 -26.42 17.03 -0.03
C THR A 252 -27.68 17.89 0.14
N PRO A 253 -28.89 17.35 -0.07
CA PRO A 253 -30.13 18.08 0.20
C PRO A 253 -30.19 18.61 1.64
N ASN A 254 -30.70 19.83 1.83
CA ASN A 254 -30.82 20.51 3.14
C ASN A 254 -29.48 20.72 3.89
N SER A 255 -28.34 20.71 3.17
CA SER A 255 -27.04 21.00 3.77
C SER A 255 -26.70 22.50 3.78
N PRO A 256 -25.69 22.91 4.56
CA PRO A 256 -25.10 24.24 4.46
C PRO A 256 -24.68 24.62 3.04
N ALA A 257 -24.10 23.69 2.27
CA ALA A 257 -23.70 23.93 0.89
C ALA A 257 -24.88 24.25 -0.02
N THR A 258 -25.98 23.49 0.10
CA THR A 258 -27.21 23.75 -0.66
C THR A 258 -27.83 25.09 -0.25
N THR A 259 -27.80 25.42 1.05
CA THR A 259 -28.31 26.69 1.59
C THR A 259 -27.49 27.89 1.11
N ALA A 260 -26.16 27.75 1.03
CA ALA A 260 -25.25 28.74 0.45
C ALA A 260 -25.41 28.88 -1.08
N GLY A 261 -26.17 27.98 -1.71
CA GLY A 261 -26.41 27.97 -3.15
C GLY A 261 -25.19 27.54 -3.97
N LEU A 262 -24.36 26.63 -3.41
CA LEU A 262 -23.33 25.93 -4.16
C LEU A 262 -23.99 24.96 -5.16
N LEU A 263 -23.43 24.86 -6.35
CA LEU A 263 -23.94 24.04 -7.44
C LEU A 263 -22.85 23.11 -7.99
N PRO A 264 -23.23 21.97 -8.59
CA PRO A 264 -22.30 21.15 -9.36
C PRO A 264 -21.50 21.97 -10.37
N GLY A 265 -20.19 21.78 -10.40
CA GLY A 265 -19.26 22.51 -11.26
C GLY A 265 -18.66 23.79 -10.64
N ASP A 266 -19.15 24.25 -9.49
CA ASP A 266 -18.49 25.33 -8.75
C ASP A 266 -17.10 24.90 -8.32
N ARG A 267 -16.10 25.74 -8.59
CA ARG A 267 -14.74 25.54 -8.10
C ARG A 267 -14.50 26.45 -6.90
N ILE A 268 -14.25 25.87 -5.73
CA ILE A 268 -13.90 26.62 -4.53
C ILE A 268 -12.41 26.96 -4.60
N VAL A 269 -12.09 28.26 -4.63
CA VAL A 269 -10.73 28.77 -4.82
C VAL A 269 -10.17 29.49 -3.60
N GLY A 270 -11.04 29.88 -2.66
CA GLY A 270 -10.64 30.56 -1.43
C GLY A 270 -11.65 30.42 -0.30
N VAL A 271 -11.19 30.68 0.92
CA VAL A 271 -11.99 30.75 2.14
C VAL A 271 -11.45 31.83 3.05
N ASN A 272 -12.33 32.68 3.60
CA ASN A 272 -11.98 33.76 4.53
C ASN A 272 -10.86 34.67 4.02
N GLY A 273 -10.87 34.99 2.72
CA GLY A 273 -9.83 35.80 2.06
C GLY A 273 -8.50 35.08 1.79
N SER A 274 -8.37 33.82 2.20
CA SER A 274 -7.20 32.98 1.94
C SER A 274 -7.42 32.06 0.74
N ARG A 275 -6.41 31.94 -0.13
CA ARG A 275 -6.47 31.03 -1.29
C ARG A 275 -6.37 29.58 -0.84
N LEU A 276 -7.20 28.72 -1.44
CA LEU A 276 -7.21 27.29 -1.22
C LEU A 276 -6.49 26.56 -2.34
N TYR A 277 -5.63 25.61 -1.96
CA TYR A 277 -4.86 24.78 -2.90
C TYR A 277 -5.19 23.29 -2.79
N SER A 278 -5.96 22.87 -1.79
CA SER A 278 -6.35 21.47 -1.61
C SER A 278 -7.59 21.31 -0.75
N LEU A 279 -8.23 20.15 -0.86
CA LEU A 279 -9.33 19.76 0.01
C LEU A 279 -8.95 19.78 1.50
N LEU A 280 -7.71 19.40 1.84
CA LEU A 280 -7.21 19.42 3.21
C LEU A 280 -7.18 20.84 3.78
N SER A 281 -6.83 21.84 2.97
CA SER A 281 -6.86 23.25 3.39
C SER A 281 -8.27 23.73 3.69
N LEU A 282 -9.26 23.29 2.89
CA LEU A 282 -10.66 23.59 3.16
C LEU A 282 -11.12 22.90 4.45
N GLN A 283 -10.77 21.62 4.64
CA GLN A 283 -11.13 20.87 5.85
C GLN A 283 -10.58 21.53 7.12
N ASP A 284 -9.33 21.99 7.09
CA ASP A 284 -8.71 22.71 8.21
C ASP A 284 -9.42 24.04 8.49
N ALA A 285 -9.70 24.84 7.46
CA ALA A 285 -10.45 26.10 7.61
C ALA A 285 -11.85 25.88 8.21
N VAL A 286 -12.54 24.82 7.79
CA VAL A 286 -13.86 24.43 8.30
C VAL A 286 -13.83 24.05 9.78
N GLN A 287 -12.70 23.61 10.33
CA GLN A 287 -12.60 23.35 11.77
C GLN A 287 -12.29 24.61 12.59
N LYS A 288 -11.61 25.60 12.00
CA LYS A 288 -11.04 26.76 12.71
C LYS A 288 -12.03 27.93 12.87
N GLU A 289 -12.76 28.30 11.83
CA GLU A 289 -13.54 29.55 11.82
C GLU A 289 -14.95 29.38 11.22
N HIS A 290 -15.92 30.16 11.75
CA HIS A 290 -17.32 30.15 11.33
C HIS A 290 -17.95 31.56 11.49
N PRO A 291 -18.81 32.03 10.56
CA PRO A 291 -19.15 31.42 9.26
C PRO A 291 -17.97 31.47 8.28
N LEU A 292 -18.03 30.65 7.23
CA LEU A 292 -17.04 30.62 6.16
C LEU A 292 -17.43 31.56 5.03
N GLN A 293 -16.52 32.41 4.58
CA GLN A 293 -16.65 33.18 3.34
C GLN A 293 -15.91 32.46 2.21
N LEU A 294 -16.65 31.69 1.41
CA LEU A 294 -16.11 30.94 0.28
C LEU A 294 -16.02 31.82 -0.96
N GLU A 295 -14.85 31.81 -1.58
CA GLU A 295 -14.66 32.34 -2.93
C GLU A 295 -14.77 31.18 -3.93
N ILE A 296 -15.73 31.29 -4.85
CA ILE A 296 -15.98 30.26 -5.86
C ILE A 296 -15.86 30.84 -7.28
N VAL A 297 -15.44 30.00 -8.21
CA VAL A 297 -15.49 30.29 -9.65
C VAL A 297 -16.63 29.50 -10.27
N ARG A 298 -17.59 30.22 -10.87
CA ARG A 298 -18.74 29.66 -11.59
C ARG A 298 -18.77 30.26 -12.99
N GLN A 299 -18.63 29.43 -14.02
CA GLN A 299 -18.61 29.87 -15.43
C GLN A 299 -17.60 31.02 -15.71
N GLY A 300 -16.45 31.01 -15.02
CA GLY A 300 -15.41 32.03 -15.14
C GLY A 300 -15.61 33.29 -14.29
N ALA A 301 -16.79 33.48 -13.69
CA ALA A 301 -17.04 34.58 -12.75
C ALA A 301 -16.67 34.16 -11.31
N ILE A 302 -16.05 35.08 -10.57
CA ILE A 302 -15.77 34.92 -9.14
C ILE A 302 -17.01 35.35 -8.35
N LEU A 303 -17.49 34.49 -7.46
CA LEU A 303 -18.62 34.75 -6.57
C LEU A 303 -18.20 34.51 -5.12
N GLN A 304 -18.70 35.34 -4.22
CA GLN A 304 -18.54 35.15 -2.77
C GLN A 304 -19.79 34.47 -2.21
N LYS A 305 -19.59 33.45 -1.38
CA LYS A 305 -20.64 32.65 -0.75
C LYS A 305 -20.38 32.53 0.74
N GLU A 306 -21.28 33.07 1.54
CA GLU A 306 -21.26 32.80 2.98
C GLU A 306 -21.90 31.43 3.24
N LEU A 307 -21.22 30.61 4.04
CA LEU A 307 -21.66 29.28 4.40
C LEU A 307 -21.44 29.10 5.89
N MET A 308 -22.50 28.76 6.63
CA MET A 308 -22.43 28.39 8.05
C MET A 308 -22.35 26.87 8.18
N PRO A 309 -21.19 26.27 8.49
CA PRO A 309 -21.08 24.83 8.65
C PRO A 309 -22.00 24.31 9.74
N MET A 310 -22.52 23.10 9.55
CA MET A 310 -23.39 22.47 10.53
C MET A 310 -22.56 21.60 11.46
N ALA A 311 -22.61 21.89 12.76
CA ALA A 311 -22.06 21.01 13.78
C ALA A 311 -22.88 19.72 13.83
N VAL A 312 -22.27 18.60 13.45
CA VAL A 312 -22.91 17.29 13.49
C VAL A 312 -22.12 16.35 14.39
N PRO A 313 -22.78 15.66 15.34
CA PRO A 313 -22.12 14.62 16.11
C PRO A 313 -21.66 13.53 15.15
N PHE A 314 -20.36 13.26 15.13
CA PHE A 314 -19.73 12.27 14.27
C PHE A 314 -19.61 10.93 14.99
N THR A 315 -19.32 10.95 16.30
CA THR A 315 -19.30 9.74 17.14
C THR A 315 -20.47 9.67 18.10
N ARG A 316 -20.89 8.47 18.46
CA ARG A 316 -21.81 8.21 19.57
C ARG A 316 -21.08 8.45 20.90
N PRO A 317 -21.76 8.96 21.94
CA PRO A 317 -21.19 9.03 23.28
C PRO A 317 -21.07 7.61 23.86
N TYR A 318 -20.13 7.43 24.78
CA TYR A 318 -19.89 6.11 25.37
C TYR A 318 -19.31 6.17 26.76
N VAL A 319 -19.46 5.08 27.52
CA VAL A 319 -18.84 4.93 28.82
C VAL A 319 -17.63 4.03 28.67
N GLN A 320 -16.48 4.55 29.10
CA GLN A 320 -15.25 3.79 29.23
C GLN A 320 -15.05 3.40 30.68
N TRP A 321 -14.84 2.11 30.91
CA TRP A 321 -14.42 1.55 32.19
C TRP A 321 -12.98 1.07 32.10
N THR A 322 -12.19 1.41 33.11
CA THR A 322 -10.86 0.85 33.34
C THR A 322 -10.93 -0.10 34.51
N LEU A 323 -10.47 -1.33 34.34
CA LEU A 323 -10.49 -2.39 35.34
C LEU A 323 -9.24 -2.32 36.23
N GLU A 324 -9.32 -2.84 37.46
CA GLU A 324 -8.16 -2.86 38.39
C GLU A 324 -6.97 -3.68 37.84
N GLY A 325 -7.23 -4.66 36.96
CA GLY A 325 -6.20 -5.43 36.26
C GLY A 325 -5.63 -4.77 35.00
N GLY A 326 -5.99 -3.52 34.71
CA GLY A 326 -5.48 -2.73 33.58
C GLY A 326 -6.26 -2.86 32.26
N GLY A 327 -7.23 -3.77 32.17
CA GLY A 327 -8.08 -3.91 30.99
C GLY A 327 -9.09 -2.76 30.83
N GLN A 328 -9.48 -2.45 29.61
CA GLN A 328 -10.53 -1.46 29.31
C GLN A 328 -11.78 -2.12 28.75
N VAL A 329 -12.95 -1.56 29.08
CA VAL A 329 -14.25 -1.94 28.53
C VAL A 329 -14.99 -0.68 28.08
N ASP A 330 -15.28 -0.58 26.80
CA ASP A 330 -16.01 0.53 26.22
C ASP A 330 -17.46 0.08 25.88
N ILE A 331 -18.45 0.78 26.45
CA ILE A 331 -19.89 0.47 26.33
C ILE A 331 -20.62 1.60 25.61
N PHE A 332 -21.41 1.24 24.61
CA PHE A 332 -22.01 2.19 23.68
C PHE A 332 -23.50 1.95 23.51
N PRO A 333 -24.27 3.00 23.17
CA PRO A 333 -25.64 2.86 22.76
C PRO A 333 -25.76 2.24 21.36
N HIS A 334 -26.55 1.18 21.25
CA HIS A 334 -27.00 0.61 19.98
C HIS A 334 -28.45 1.03 19.70
N TYR A 335 -28.63 1.75 18.60
CA TYR A 335 -29.93 2.25 18.16
C TYR A 335 -30.47 1.30 17.08
N VAL A 336 -31.50 0.51 17.39
CA VAL A 336 -32.19 -0.29 16.36
C VAL A 336 -33.08 0.65 15.57
N ASN A 337 -32.87 0.69 14.25
CA ASN A 337 -33.58 1.53 13.28
C ASN A 337 -35.09 1.66 13.57
N LYS A 338 -35.49 2.79 14.15
CA LYS A 338 -36.84 3.34 13.98
C LYS A 338 -36.71 4.57 13.09
N THR A 339 -36.85 4.35 11.78
CA THR A 339 -37.13 5.31 10.68
C THR A 339 -36.29 6.61 10.61
N PRO A 340 -35.71 6.99 9.45
CA PRO A 340 -34.73 8.10 9.36
C PRO A 340 -35.31 9.52 9.55
N ALA A 341 -36.61 9.65 9.75
CA ALA A 341 -37.28 10.95 9.83
C ALA A 341 -37.85 11.14 11.23
N ILE A 342 -37.42 12.23 11.89
CA ILE A 342 -37.97 12.76 13.14
C ILE A 342 -37.46 12.05 14.41
N GLN A 343 -36.28 12.47 14.88
CA GLN A 343 -36.02 12.75 16.30
C GLN A 343 -34.70 13.53 16.44
N GLN A 344 -34.74 14.81 16.08
CA GLN A 344 -33.71 15.78 16.49
C GLN A 344 -33.89 16.24 17.96
N SER A 345 -34.86 15.69 18.69
CA SER A 345 -35.24 16.18 20.03
C SER A 345 -34.96 15.23 21.19
N GLN A 346 -34.53 13.98 20.96
CA GLN A 346 -34.14 13.05 22.04
C GLN A 346 -32.97 12.14 21.62
N PRO A 347 -31.71 12.63 21.67
CA PRO A 347 -30.52 11.83 21.34
C PRO A 347 -30.25 10.63 22.29
N ASN A 348 -31.03 10.48 23.37
CA ASN A 348 -30.67 9.64 24.52
C ASN A 348 -31.45 8.32 24.66
N THR A 349 -32.41 8.02 23.78
CA THR A 349 -33.14 6.74 23.81
C THR A 349 -32.53 5.72 22.85
N PHE A 350 -31.75 4.77 23.39
CA PHE A 350 -31.24 3.62 22.63
C PHE A 350 -32.14 2.40 22.80
N SER A 351 -31.97 1.41 21.93
CA SER A 351 -32.69 0.14 22.03
C SER A 351 -31.99 -0.80 23.00
N GLU A 352 -30.66 -0.88 22.92
CA GLU A 352 -29.81 -1.74 23.75
C GLU A 352 -28.42 -1.10 23.94
N LEU A 353 -27.67 -1.51 24.98
CA LEU A 353 -26.25 -1.18 25.15
C LEU A 353 -25.40 -2.33 24.62
N VAL A 354 -24.29 -2.03 23.95
CA VAL A 354 -23.38 -3.04 23.38
C VAL A 354 -21.94 -2.80 23.85
N VAL A 355 -21.24 -3.88 24.16
CA VAL A 355 -19.81 -3.85 24.47
C VAL A 355 -19.03 -3.90 23.15
N LEU A 356 -18.21 -2.89 22.90
CA LEU A 356 -17.61 -2.66 21.58
C LEU A 356 -16.10 -2.92 21.59
N ASN A 357 -15.47 -2.68 22.74
CA ASN A 357 -14.08 -3.04 22.98
C ASN A 357 -13.93 -3.55 24.40
N SER A 358 -13.23 -4.67 24.55
CA SER A 358 -12.91 -5.23 25.85
C SER A 358 -11.61 -6.01 25.78
N ASP A 359 -10.70 -5.71 26.70
CA ASP A 359 -9.51 -6.54 26.95
C ASP A 359 -9.83 -7.79 27.78
N VAL A 360 -11.09 -7.94 28.22
CA VAL A 360 -11.61 -9.13 28.90
C VAL A 360 -12.03 -10.18 27.87
N PRO A 361 -11.42 -11.38 27.88
CA PRO A 361 -11.74 -12.45 26.91
C PRO A 361 -13.22 -12.80 26.82
N ASP A 362 -13.93 -12.76 27.95
CA ASP A 362 -15.36 -13.10 28.04
C ASP A 362 -16.30 -12.06 27.40
N LEU A 363 -15.77 -10.89 27.01
CA LEU A 363 -16.50 -9.76 26.44
C LEU A 363 -16.08 -9.46 24.98
N MET A 364 -15.30 -10.34 24.34
CA MET A 364 -14.79 -10.12 22.97
C MET A 364 -15.81 -10.42 21.85
N ASP A 365 -17.03 -10.85 22.19
CA ASP A 365 -18.06 -11.21 21.22
C ASP A 365 -18.85 -9.95 20.80
N VAL A 366 -18.87 -9.66 19.49
CA VAL A 366 -19.30 -8.36 18.90
C VAL A 366 -20.81 -8.11 19.07
N ASP A 367 -21.58 -9.11 19.48
CA ASP A 367 -23.04 -9.06 19.66
C ASP A 367 -23.48 -9.02 21.15
N MET A 368 -22.56 -8.77 22.09
CA MET A 368 -22.85 -8.76 23.53
C MET A 368 -23.65 -7.53 23.97
N ARG A 369 -24.88 -7.77 24.42
CA ARG A 369 -25.83 -6.75 24.89
C ARG A 369 -25.79 -6.62 26.41
N VAL A 370 -25.65 -5.40 26.93
CA VAL A 370 -25.75 -5.12 28.37
C VAL A 370 -27.22 -4.88 28.73
N LEU A 371 -27.76 -5.73 29.61
CA LEU A 371 -29.16 -5.67 30.06
C LEU A 371 -29.29 -4.88 31.38
N ALA A 372 -28.35 -5.07 32.31
CA ALA A 372 -28.34 -4.41 33.60
C ALA A 372 -26.93 -4.30 34.18
N VAL A 373 -26.74 -3.28 35.03
CA VAL A 373 -25.56 -3.13 35.89
C VAL A 373 -26.05 -3.00 37.34
N ASN A 374 -25.56 -3.85 38.24
CA ASN A 374 -25.97 -3.88 39.66
C ASN A 374 -27.50 -3.90 39.83
N ASP A 375 -28.20 -4.73 39.05
CA ASP A 375 -29.66 -4.86 39.03
C ASP A 375 -30.45 -3.64 38.54
N SER A 376 -29.74 -2.59 38.14
CA SER A 376 -30.33 -1.41 37.52
C SER A 376 -30.30 -1.54 36.01
N THR A 377 -31.47 -1.43 35.37
CA THR A 377 -31.57 -1.36 33.91
C THR A 377 -31.09 0.02 33.46
N ALA A 378 -29.97 0.05 32.73
CA ALA A 378 -29.46 1.29 32.17
C ALA A 378 -30.33 1.71 30.97
N LYS A 379 -31.03 2.84 31.11
CA LYS A 379 -31.93 3.37 30.06
C LYS A 379 -31.28 4.45 29.18
N SER A 380 -30.14 4.96 29.61
CA SER A 380 -29.32 5.94 28.89
C SER A 380 -27.85 5.72 29.23
N ILE A 381 -26.93 6.28 28.43
CA ILE A 381 -25.49 6.12 28.62
C ILE A 381 -25.03 6.89 29.87
N GLU A 382 -25.73 7.98 30.20
CA GLU A 382 -25.57 8.74 31.43
C GLU A 382 -26.08 7.97 32.65
N CYS A 383 -27.21 7.27 32.51
CA CYS A 383 -27.72 6.39 33.56
C CYS A 383 -26.76 5.23 33.84
N LEU A 384 -26.14 4.66 32.80
CA LEU A 384 -25.08 3.67 32.96
C LEU A 384 -23.87 4.23 33.72
N ALA A 385 -23.40 5.42 33.33
CA ALA A 385 -22.29 6.10 34.00
C ALA A 385 -22.58 6.39 35.49
N GLN A 386 -23.84 6.63 35.84
CA GLN A 386 -24.27 6.89 37.22
C GLN A 386 -24.54 5.61 38.04
N ALA A 387 -25.05 4.55 37.41
CA ALA A 387 -25.38 3.29 38.07
C ALA A 387 -24.13 2.45 38.43
N THR A 388 -23.00 2.78 37.82
CA THR A 388 -21.72 2.09 38.01
C THR A 388 -20.95 2.71 39.17
N VAL A 389 -20.44 1.86 40.06
CA VAL A 389 -19.65 2.28 41.23
C VAL A 389 -18.18 1.93 41.00
N ILE A 390 -17.23 2.64 41.57
CA ILE A 390 -15.82 2.21 41.58
C ILE A 390 -15.71 0.99 42.52
N GLY A 391 -15.18 -0.13 42.03
CA GLY A 391 -15.16 -1.44 42.70
C GLY A 391 -15.96 -2.52 41.98
N GLN A 392 -16.51 -3.50 42.71
CA GLN A 392 -17.24 -4.62 42.12
C GLN A 392 -18.58 -4.22 41.53
N ASN A 393 -18.76 -4.47 40.23
CA ASN A 393 -20.03 -4.30 39.53
C ASN A 393 -20.45 -5.60 38.85
N ARG A 394 -21.73 -5.94 38.96
CA ARG A 394 -22.32 -7.09 38.26
C ARG A 394 -22.97 -6.64 36.97
N LEU A 395 -22.51 -7.18 35.86
CA LEU A 395 -23.09 -7.02 34.53
C LEU A 395 -23.98 -8.22 34.20
N GLU A 396 -25.18 -7.94 33.71
CA GLU A 396 -26.03 -8.92 33.03
C GLU A 396 -25.94 -8.69 31.52
N LEU A 397 -25.55 -9.74 30.80
CA LEU A 397 -25.21 -9.72 29.39
C LEU A 397 -26.08 -10.71 28.62
N SER A 398 -26.38 -10.40 27.36
CA SER A 398 -27.02 -11.33 26.42
C SER A 398 -26.27 -11.41 25.10
N SER A 399 -25.94 -12.61 24.64
CA SER A 399 -25.41 -12.88 23.29
C SER A 399 -26.23 -14.00 22.66
N GLN A 400 -26.78 -13.76 21.46
CA GLN A 400 -27.59 -14.72 20.70
C GLN A 400 -28.72 -15.42 21.51
N GLY A 401 -29.32 -14.69 22.46
CA GLY A 401 -30.39 -15.21 23.33
C GLY A 401 -29.92 -15.94 24.59
N ASN A 402 -28.61 -16.16 24.75
CA ASN A 402 -28.04 -16.72 25.98
C ASN A 402 -27.70 -15.60 26.98
N LEU A 403 -28.15 -15.77 28.23
CA LEU A 403 -27.85 -14.85 29.32
C LEU A 403 -26.53 -15.23 30.00
N ARG A 404 -25.69 -14.24 30.26
CA ARG A 404 -24.43 -14.38 31.01
C ARG A 404 -24.35 -13.31 32.10
N ARG A 405 -23.73 -13.66 33.23
CA ARG A 405 -23.46 -12.73 34.32
C ARG A 405 -21.96 -12.63 34.54
N LEU A 406 -21.45 -11.41 34.63
CA LEU A 406 -20.03 -11.14 34.81
C LEU A 406 -19.83 -10.12 35.92
N ASN A 407 -18.89 -10.37 36.83
CA ASN A 407 -18.48 -9.38 37.81
C ASN A 407 -17.20 -8.71 37.31
N LEU A 408 -17.17 -7.38 37.33
CA LEU A 408 -16.03 -6.57 36.92
C LEU A 408 -15.62 -5.64 38.06
N ASP A 409 -14.33 -5.61 38.34
CA ASP A 409 -13.70 -4.68 39.29
C ASP A 409 -13.29 -3.40 38.54
N ILE A 410 -14.11 -2.35 38.65
CA ILE A 410 -13.95 -1.10 37.91
C ILE A 410 -13.12 -0.13 38.75
N ALA A 411 -11.89 0.16 38.31
CA ALA A 411 -10.99 1.11 38.94
C ALA A 411 -11.32 2.57 38.59
N LYS A 412 -11.73 2.81 37.35
CA LYS A 412 -12.06 4.16 36.84
C LYS A 412 -13.18 4.08 35.83
N GLN A 413 -14.01 5.12 35.79
CA GLN A 413 -15.02 5.31 34.75
C GLN A 413 -14.96 6.71 34.16
N ALA A 414 -15.28 6.82 32.86
CA ALA A 414 -15.40 8.09 32.17
C ALA A 414 -16.53 8.04 31.13
N LEU A 415 -17.39 9.06 31.12
CA LEU A 415 -18.31 9.31 30.02
C LEU A 415 -17.54 10.10 28.94
N VAL A 416 -17.34 9.50 27.78
CA VAL A 416 -16.71 10.12 26.63
C VAL A 416 -17.81 10.73 25.75
N PRO A 417 -17.86 12.07 25.61
CA PRO A 417 -18.90 12.74 24.82
C PRO A 417 -18.69 12.53 23.32
N SER A 418 -19.75 12.76 22.55
CA SER A 418 -19.68 12.76 21.09
C SER A 418 -18.66 13.76 20.56
N LYS A 419 -17.77 13.30 19.67
CA LYS A 419 -16.96 14.19 18.85
C LYS A 419 -17.85 14.82 17.79
N THR A 420 -17.80 16.14 17.68
CA THR A 420 -18.58 16.91 16.71
C THR A 420 -17.67 17.32 15.56
N TYR A 421 -18.16 17.21 14.33
CA TYR A 421 -17.48 17.72 13.14
C TYR A 421 -18.37 18.75 12.44
N TRP A 422 -17.73 19.76 11.88
CA TRP A 422 -18.38 20.72 11.01
C TRP A 422 -18.55 20.14 9.61
N LEU A 423 -19.80 19.98 9.17
CA LEU A 423 -20.15 19.48 7.86
C LEU A 423 -20.64 20.60 6.94
N LEU A 424 -20.17 20.56 5.69
CA LEU A 424 -20.64 21.44 4.62
C LEU A 424 -21.74 20.78 3.77
N GLY A 425 -21.69 19.45 3.62
CA GLY A 425 -22.56 18.70 2.69
C GLY A 425 -22.20 18.91 1.22
N ILE A 426 -20.90 18.85 0.91
CA ILE A 426 -20.33 18.96 -0.43
C ILE A 426 -19.72 17.61 -0.80
N GLU A 427 -20.11 17.08 -1.95
CA GLU A 427 -19.40 15.99 -2.60
C GLU A 427 -18.39 16.56 -3.60
N MET A 428 -17.14 16.11 -3.51
CA MET A 428 -16.07 16.60 -4.36
C MET A 428 -15.90 15.75 -5.61
N ARG A 429 -15.71 16.40 -6.75
CA ARG A 429 -15.44 15.72 -8.01
C ARG A 429 -14.04 15.12 -7.96
N ARG A 430 -13.92 13.83 -8.26
CA ARG A 430 -12.63 13.15 -8.40
C ARG A 430 -12.23 13.18 -9.87
N ASP A 431 -11.42 14.16 -10.23
CA ASP A 431 -10.90 14.26 -11.59
C ASP A 431 -9.81 13.23 -11.83
N VAL A 432 -10.11 12.30 -12.73
CA VAL A 432 -9.16 11.31 -13.25
C VAL A 432 -8.64 11.84 -14.58
N VAL A 433 -7.33 12.06 -14.64
CA VAL A 433 -6.60 12.43 -15.85
C VAL A 433 -5.95 11.18 -16.42
N LEU A 434 -6.24 10.86 -17.68
CA LEU A 434 -5.53 9.79 -18.38
C LEU A 434 -4.16 10.30 -18.84
N ARG A 435 -3.09 9.68 -18.37
CA ARG A 435 -1.72 9.94 -18.85
C ARG A 435 -1.22 8.80 -19.71
N HIS A 436 -0.66 9.15 -20.85
CA HIS A 436 0.00 8.22 -21.76
C HIS A 436 1.51 8.32 -21.55
N ILE A 437 2.02 7.63 -20.53
CA ILE A 437 3.46 7.59 -20.25
C ILE A 437 4.12 6.68 -21.29
N ASP A 438 5.09 7.20 -22.03
CA ASP A 438 5.77 6.42 -23.05
C ASP A 438 6.57 5.26 -22.43
N PRO A 439 6.79 4.16 -23.17
CA PRO A 439 7.48 2.99 -22.63
C PRO A 439 8.90 3.29 -22.12
N TRP A 440 9.62 4.22 -22.73
CA TRP A 440 11.00 4.52 -22.32
C TRP A 440 11.03 5.25 -20.98
N THR A 441 10.11 6.17 -20.75
CA THR A 441 9.94 6.82 -19.44
C THR A 441 9.56 5.80 -18.37
N GLN A 442 8.68 4.84 -18.67
CA GLN A 442 8.32 3.77 -17.73
C GLN A 442 9.55 2.92 -17.37
N PHE A 443 10.31 2.47 -18.37
CA PHE A 443 11.54 1.70 -18.15
C PHE A 443 12.58 2.48 -17.35
N ARG A 444 12.79 3.76 -17.70
CA ARG A 444 13.73 4.63 -16.98
C ARG A 444 13.32 4.78 -15.52
N LYS A 445 12.06 5.14 -15.24
CA LYS A 445 11.55 5.30 -13.86
C LYS A 445 11.65 3.97 -13.08
N SER A 446 11.29 2.84 -13.68
CA SER A 446 11.46 1.52 -13.04
C SER A 446 12.93 1.24 -12.75
N THR A 447 13.83 1.41 -13.73
CA THR A 447 15.28 1.19 -13.58
C THR A 447 15.89 2.06 -12.47
N GLU A 448 15.57 3.35 -12.47
CA GLU A 448 16.01 4.31 -11.44
C GLU A 448 15.52 3.89 -10.05
N MET A 449 14.27 3.46 -9.95
CA MET A 449 13.70 2.94 -8.70
C MET A 449 14.40 1.65 -8.25
N THR A 450 14.68 0.71 -9.15
CA THR A 450 15.41 -0.53 -8.84
C THR A 450 16.81 -0.22 -8.29
N PHE A 451 17.60 0.54 -9.05
CA PHE A 451 18.98 0.84 -8.66
C PHE A 451 19.07 1.76 -7.45
N GLY A 452 18.17 2.75 -7.35
CA GLY A 452 18.06 3.61 -6.18
C GLY A 452 17.73 2.80 -4.93
N SER A 453 16.82 1.83 -5.03
CA SER A 453 16.49 0.95 -3.90
C SER A 453 17.67 0.04 -3.54
N LEU A 454 18.33 -0.58 -4.52
CA LEU A 454 19.52 -1.41 -4.28
C LEU A 454 20.65 -0.63 -3.63
N PHE A 455 20.92 0.59 -4.09
CA PHE A 455 21.92 1.47 -3.49
C PHE A 455 21.52 1.86 -2.06
N SER A 456 20.26 2.23 -1.85
CA SER A 456 19.73 2.57 -0.54
C SER A 456 19.78 1.40 0.46
N LEU A 457 19.80 0.14 0.02
CA LEU A 457 19.97 -0.99 0.93
C LEU A 457 21.41 -1.16 1.42
N VAL A 458 22.39 -0.72 0.62
CA VAL A 458 23.83 -0.88 0.91
C VAL A 458 24.39 0.36 1.60
N ASP A 459 23.79 1.54 1.37
CA ASP A 459 24.18 2.77 2.02
C ASP A 459 23.85 2.74 3.53
N THR A 460 24.87 2.91 4.37
CA THR A 460 24.73 2.93 5.83
C THR A 460 23.96 4.14 6.33
N GLN A 461 23.90 5.21 5.53
CA GLN A 461 23.13 6.42 5.80
C GLN A 461 21.68 6.32 5.33
N SER A 462 21.27 5.22 4.72
CA SER A 462 19.88 5.04 4.31
C SER A 462 18.99 4.58 5.46
N ASP A 463 17.77 5.11 5.48
CA ASP A 463 16.71 4.67 6.39
C ASP A 463 15.98 3.43 5.86
N LEU A 464 16.11 3.12 4.57
CA LEU A 464 15.53 1.93 3.96
C LEU A 464 16.32 0.69 4.39
N LYS A 465 15.65 -0.21 5.13
CA LYS A 465 16.25 -1.46 5.62
C LYS A 465 15.76 -2.66 4.80
N LEU A 466 16.45 -3.80 4.93
CA LEU A 466 16.07 -5.05 4.25
C LEU A 466 14.63 -5.49 4.54
N GLN A 467 14.12 -5.22 5.74
CA GLN A 467 12.73 -5.52 6.13
C GLN A 467 11.68 -4.71 5.36
N SER A 468 12.07 -3.54 4.83
CA SER A 468 11.21 -2.68 4.01
C SER A 468 11.04 -3.20 2.58
N LEU A 469 11.83 -4.20 2.18
CA LEU A 469 11.65 -4.87 0.89
C LEU A 469 10.38 -5.70 0.88
N MET A 470 9.75 -5.72 -0.29
CA MET A 470 8.57 -6.52 -0.54
C MET A 470 8.98 -7.96 -0.86
N GLY A 471 8.55 -8.92 -0.05
CA GLY A 471 8.73 -10.35 -0.31
C GLY A 471 7.67 -10.93 -1.26
N PRO A 472 7.73 -12.24 -1.55
CA PRO A 472 6.76 -12.91 -2.43
C PRO A 472 5.30 -12.71 -1.97
N THR A 473 5.07 -12.76 -0.66
CA THR A 473 3.74 -12.54 -0.06
C THR A 473 3.26 -11.10 -0.21
N GLY A 474 4.15 -10.12 -0.03
CA GLY A 474 3.85 -8.70 -0.23
C GLY A 474 3.56 -8.38 -1.69
N ILE A 475 4.29 -8.99 -2.63
CA ILE A 475 4.06 -8.84 -4.08
C ILE A 475 2.66 -9.36 -4.44
N VAL A 476 2.32 -10.59 -4.01
CA VAL A 476 0.99 -11.18 -4.24
C VAL A 476 -0.12 -10.30 -3.66
N ARG A 477 0.05 -9.79 -2.43
CA ARG A 477 -0.92 -8.89 -1.79
C ARG A 477 -1.10 -7.59 -2.59
N THR A 478 0.00 -6.99 -3.04
CA THR A 478 -0.01 -5.73 -3.80
C THR A 478 -0.63 -5.93 -5.18
N MET A 479 -0.28 -7.02 -5.89
CA MET A 479 -0.92 -7.38 -7.16
C MET A 479 -2.43 -7.61 -6.98
N HIS A 480 -2.84 -8.31 -5.91
CA HIS A 480 -4.27 -8.50 -5.61
C HIS A 480 -4.97 -7.15 -5.34
N ALA A 481 -4.34 -6.26 -4.57
CA ALA A 481 -4.88 -4.92 -4.32
C ALA A 481 -5.07 -4.12 -5.62
N PHE A 482 -4.10 -4.18 -6.53
CA PHE A 482 -4.17 -3.52 -7.84
C PHE A 482 -5.05 -4.23 -8.86
N SER A 483 -5.44 -5.49 -8.65
CA SER A 483 -6.32 -6.21 -9.57
C SER A 483 -7.71 -5.57 -9.75
N LYS A 484 -8.09 -4.66 -8.85
CA LYS A 484 -9.30 -3.83 -8.95
C LYS A 484 -9.26 -2.84 -10.13
N ASP A 485 -8.07 -2.40 -10.55
CA ASP A 485 -7.86 -1.62 -11.78
C ASP A 485 -6.76 -2.28 -12.61
N LEU A 486 -7.15 -2.91 -13.71
CA LEU A 486 -6.24 -3.65 -14.58
C LEU A 486 -5.05 -2.80 -15.06
N ARG A 487 -5.21 -1.48 -15.20
CA ARG A 487 -4.11 -0.59 -15.63
C ARG A 487 -3.06 -0.42 -14.54
N MET A 488 -3.48 -0.33 -13.27
CA MET A 488 -2.56 -0.30 -12.14
C MET A 488 -1.85 -1.65 -11.99
N LEU A 489 -2.57 -2.76 -12.19
CA LEU A 489 -1.97 -4.09 -12.18
C LEU A 489 -0.92 -4.23 -13.29
N ILE A 490 -1.24 -3.82 -14.52
CA ILE A 490 -0.31 -3.85 -15.65
C ILE A 490 0.92 -2.99 -15.37
N TRP A 491 0.75 -1.77 -14.85
CA TRP A 491 1.86 -0.91 -14.42
C TRP A 491 2.77 -1.61 -13.42
N PHE A 492 2.19 -2.28 -12.42
CA PHE A 492 2.96 -3.00 -11.41
C PHE A 492 3.68 -4.23 -11.99
N VAL A 493 3.05 -4.94 -12.93
CA VAL A 493 3.67 -6.07 -13.64
C VAL A 493 4.83 -5.61 -14.53
N ILE A 494 4.74 -4.44 -15.16
CA ILE A 494 5.85 -3.83 -15.89
C ILE A 494 7.03 -3.60 -14.93
N LEU A 495 6.78 -2.98 -13.78
CA LEU A 495 7.80 -2.76 -12.74
C LEU A 495 8.44 -4.07 -12.30
N ILE A 496 7.65 -5.12 -12.01
CA ILE A 496 8.17 -6.44 -11.62
C ILE A 496 9.04 -7.05 -12.73
N ASN A 497 8.60 -6.99 -13.99
CA ASN A 497 9.33 -7.61 -15.09
C ASN A 497 10.64 -6.87 -15.43
N VAL A 498 10.64 -5.54 -15.35
CA VAL A 498 11.88 -4.74 -15.46
C VAL A 498 12.82 -5.08 -14.31
N ASN A 499 12.32 -5.14 -13.08
CA ASN A 499 13.12 -5.53 -11.91
C ASN A 499 13.69 -6.95 -12.07
N LEU A 500 12.88 -7.92 -12.50
CA LEU A 500 13.30 -9.31 -12.70
C LEU A 500 14.37 -9.41 -13.80
N ALA A 501 14.24 -8.63 -14.88
CA ALA A 501 15.26 -8.55 -15.92
C ALA A 501 16.58 -7.98 -15.40
N ILE A 502 16.54 -6.88 -14.64
CA ILE A 502 17.73 -6.25 -14.05
C ILE A 502 18.40 -7.19 -13.05
N LEU A 503 17.64 -7.72 -12.09
CA LEU A 503 18.16 -8.58 -11.04
C LEU A 503 18.76 -9.86 -11.61
N ASN A 504 18.11 -10.50 -12.59
CA ASN A 504 18.65 -11.73 -13.19
C ASN A 504 19.95 -11.50 -13.96
N LEU A 505 20.23 -10.29 -14.44
CA LEU A 505 21.50 -9.95 -15.07
C LEU A 505 22.63 -9.62 -14.07
N LEU A 506 22.33 -9.48 -12.78
CA LEU A 506 23.36 -9.27 -11.77
C LEU A 506 24.29 -10.49 -11.68
N PRO A 507 25.60 -10.30 -11.42
CA PRO A 507 26.59 -11.37 -11.34
C PRO A 507 26.47 -12.17 -10.03
N ILE A 508 25.27 -12.65 -9.70
CA ILE A 508 24.94 -13.44 -8.53
C ILE A 508 24.86 -14.90 -8.96
N PRO A 509 25.62 -15.84 -8.35
CA PRO A 509 25.73 -17.23 -8.76
C PRO A 509 24.43 -18.01 -9.02
N ILE A 510 23.35 -17.68 -8.30
CA ILE A 510 22.04 -18.35 -8.43
C ILE A 510 21.16 -17.76 -9.55
N LEU A 511 21.56 -16.64 -10.13
CA LEU A 511 20.85 -15.93 -11.19
C LEU A 511 21.55 -16.14 -12.55
N ASP A 512 20.89 -15.76 -13.63
CA ASP A 512 21.44 -15.88 -15.00
C ASP A 512 22.79 -15.17 -15.16
N GLY A 513 22.96 -13.99 -14.56
CA GLY A 513 24.20 -13.25 -14.57
C GLY A 513 25.34 -13.97 -13.84
N GLY A 514 25.03 -14.89 -12.92
CA GLY A 514 26.00 -15.81 -12.32
C GLY A 514 26.57 -16.80 -13.34
N HIS A 515 25.74 -17.34 -14.23
CA HIS A 515 26.20 -18.20 -15.32
C HIS A 515 27.05 -17.43 -16.34
N ILE A 516 26.70 -16.16 -16.60
CA ILE A 516 27.52 -15.25 -17.40
C ILE A 516 28.88 -15.02 -16.73
N LEU A 517 28.89 -14.79 -15.41
CA LEU A 517 30.11 -14.60 -14.62
C LEU A 517 31.01 -15.84 -14.71
N PHE A 518 30.48 -17.03 -14.44
CA PHE A 518 31.25 -18.28 -14.51
C PHE A 518 31.81 -18.52 -15.92
N ALA A 519 30.99 -18.38 -16.96
CA ALA A 519 31.44 -18.52 -18.34
C ALA A 519 32.53 -17.49 -18.71
N THR A 520 32.45 -16.27 -18.18
CA THR A 520 33.43 -15.22 -18.41
C THR A 520 34.75 -15.53 -17.69
N ILE A 521 34.70 -16.02 -16.45
CA ILE A 521 35.87 -16.48 -15.71
C ILE A 521 36.56 -17.63 -16.46
N GLU A 522 35.82 -18.62 -16.94
CA GLU A 522 36.38 -19.73 -17.73
C GLU A 522 37.08 -19.23 -19.01
N LYS A 523 36.48 -18.24 -19.69
CA LYS A 523 37.05 -17.64 -20.90
C LYS A 523 38.36 -16.89 -20.60
N VAL A 524 38.40 -16.12 -19.52
CA VAL A 524 39.58 -15.33 -19.13
C VAL A 524 40.70 -16.24 -18.61
N THR A 525 40.36 -17.19 -17.74
CA THR A 525 41.32 -18.12 -17.15
C THR A 525 41.76 -19.23 -18.11
N ARG A 526 41.05 -19.41 -19.22
CA ARG A 526 41.22 -20.50 -20.21
C ARG A 526 41.20 -21.90 -19.55
N ARG A 527 40.57 -22.01 -18.38
CA ARG A 527 40.42 -23.25 -17.61
C ARG A 527 38.93 -23.41 -17.28
N ARG A 528 38.43 -24.64 -17.35
CA ARG A 528 37.08 -24.95 -16.85
C ARG A 528 37.07 -24.78 -15.34
N LEU A 529 36.02 -24.14 -14.83
CA LEU A 529 35.80 -24.08 -13.40
C LEU A 529 35.46 -25.50 -12.92
N SER A 530 35.89 -25.84 -11.71
CA SER A 530 35.54 -27.16 -11.17
C SER A 530 34.03 -27.19 -10.91
N PRO A 531 33.32 -28.27 -11.31
CA PRO A 531 31.89 -28.39 -11.02
C PRO A 531 31.60 -28.28 -9.51
N GLY A 532 32.51 -28.80 -8.68
CA GLY A 532 32.43 -28.65 -7.23
C GLY A 532 32.43 -27.18 -6.77
N PHE A 533 33.26 -26.31 -7.35
CA PHE A 533 33.29 -24.90 -7.00
C PHE A 533 31.99 -24.19 -7.40
N ILE A 534 31.47 -24.44 -8.61
CA ILE A 534 30.20 -23.85 -9.06
C ILE A 534 29.07 -24.31 -8.17
N HIS A 535 28.93 -25.62 -7.94
CA HIS A 535 27.87 -26.20 -7.10
C HIS A 535 27.94 -25.66 -5.67
N SER A 536 29.13 -25.60 -5.06
CA SER A 536 29.29 -25.05 -3.70
C SER A 536 28.93 -23.57 -3.65
N THR A 537 29.39 -22.78 -4.62
CA THR A 537 29.08 -21.35 -4.68
C THR A 537 27.58 -21.13 -4.87
N GLN A 538 26.95 -21.84 -5.80
CA GLN A 538 25.51 -21.77 -6.02
C GLN A 538 24.71 -22.23 -4.79
N ALA A 539 25.13 -23.31 -4.11
CA ALA A 539 24.46 -23.79 -2.91
C ALA A 539 24.53 -22.77 -1.76
N VAL A 540 25.69 -22.13 -1.56
CA VAL A 540 25.85 -21.04 -0.58
C VAL A 540 24.91 -19.88 -0.91
N PHE A 541 24.92 -19.40 -2.15
CA PHE A 541 24.07 -18.28 -2.57
C PHE A 541 22.58 -18.63 -2.57
N LEU A 542 22.20 -19.87 -2.91
CA LEU A 542 20.83 -20.35 -2.79
C LEU A 542 20.39 -20.36 -1.31
N THR A 543 21.26 -20.80 -0.40
CA THR A 543 20.97 -20.80 1.03
C THR A 543 20.79 -19.37 1.54
N LEU A 544 21.68 -18.45 1.15
CA LEU A 544 21.57 -17.03 1.50
C LEU A 544 20.30 -16.40 0.91
N PHE A 545 19.97 -16.71 -0.34
CA PHE A 545 18.76 -16.23 -1.00
C PHE A 545 17.50 -16.75 -0.29
N LEU A 546 17.42 -18.05 0.01
CA LEU A 546 16.30 -18.63 0.75
C LEU A 546 16.18 -18.05 2.17
N ALA A 547 17.30 -17.85 2.86
CA ALA A 547 17.32 -17.21 4.17
C ALA A 547 16.80 -15.76 4.09
N LEU A 548 17.21 -15.00 3.07
CA LEU A 548 16.70 -13.65 2.81
C LEU A 548 15.21 -13.67 2.49
N MET A 549 14.74 -14.60 1.65
CA MET A 549 13.32 -14.75 1.31
C MET A 549 12.47 -15.08 2.54
N ILE A 550 12.94 -15.96 3.41
CA ILE A 550 12.28 -16.27 4.69
C ILE A 550 12.24 -15.02 5.58
N TYR A 551 13.36 -14.30 5.69
CA TYR A 551 13.48 -13.08 6.47
C TYR A 551 12.48 -12.00 6.01
N ILE A 552 12.44 -11.66 4.72
CA ILE A 552 11.50 -10.64 4.22
C ILE A 552 10.05 -11.12 4.27
N THR A 553 9.79 -12.41 4.06
CA THR A 553 8.43 -12.98 4.17
C THR A 553 7.92 -12.91 5.60
N PHE A 554 8.80 -13.11 6.59
CA PHE A 554 8.45 -12.91 7.99
C PHE A 554 8.00 -11.46 8.26
N PHE A 555 8.71 -10.47 7.73
CA PHE A 555 8.32 -9.06 7.85
C PHE A 555 7.07 -8.71 7.06
N ASP A 556 6.82 -9.30 5.88
CA ASP A 556 5.56 -9.16 5.16
C ASP A 556 4.37 -9.66 6.00
N ILE A 557 4.53 -10.79 6.70
CA ILE A 557 3.49 -11.34 7.58
C ILE A 557 3.25 -10.41 8.79
N LEU A 558 4.32 -9.86 9.38
CA LEU A 558 4.20 -8.88 10.46
C LEU A 558 3.48 -7.62 9.98
N ARG A 559 3.85 -7.11 8.79
CA ARG A 559 3.21 -5.97 8.15
C ARG A 559 1.71 -6.25 7.97
N TRP A 560 1.37 -7.42 7.44
CA TRP A 560 -0.03 -7.81 7.28
C TRP A 560 -0.80 -7.90 8.60
N LYS A 561 -0.20 -8.47 9.65
CA LYS A 561 -0.81 -8.49 10.98
C LYS A 561 -1.03 -7.07 11.51
N GLY A 562 -0.04 -6.18 11.35
CA GLY A 562 -0.10 -4.80 11.83
C GLY A 562 -1.14 -3.97 11.08
N ASP A 563 -1.27 -4.19 9.78
CA ASP A 563 -2.30 -3.53 8.97
C ASP A 563 -3.68 -4.02 9.39
N ARG A 564 -3.86 -5.33 9.63
CA ARG A 564 -5.12 -5.89 10.11
C ARG A 564 -5.52 -5.38 11.49
N THR A 565 -4.57 -5.23 12.41
CA THR A 565 -4.85 -4.64 13.73
C THR A 565 -5.26 -3.19 13.59
N SER A 566 -4.56 -2.41 12.75
CA SER A 566 -4.88 -1.01 12.47
C SER A 566 -6.24 -0.86 11.78
N GLU A 567 -6.56 -1.75 10.83
CA GLU A 567 -7.87 -1.82 10.17
C GLU A 567 -8.97 -2.21 11.15
N ALA A 568 -8.72 -3.15 12.06
CA ALA A 568 -9.67 -3.54 13.10
C ALA A 568 -9.91 -2.38 14.09
N GLU A 569 -8.87 -1.66 14.50
CA GLU A 569 -8.99 -0.44 15.30
C GLU A 569 -9.76 0.66 14.56
N LEU A 570 -9.48 0.85 13.27
CA LEU A 570 -10.23 1.78 12.43
C LEU A 570 -11.70 1.36 12.28
N GLN A 571 -11.99 0.07 12.08
CA GLN A 571 -13.35 -0.46 12.02
C GLN A 571 -14.07 -0.31 13.36
N LYS A 572 -13.39 -0.58 14.49
CA LYS A 572 -13.89 -0.27 15.83
C LYS A 572 -14.20 1.22 15.97
N SER A 573 -13.32 2.10 15.50
CA SER A 573 -13.58 3.55 15.46
C SER A 573 -14.78 3.91 14.57
N LYS A 574 -14.99 3.18 13.46
CA LYS A 574 -16.16 3.37 12.59
C LYS A 574 -17.46 2.94 13.24
N LEU A 575 -17.44 1.94 14.12
CA LEU A 575 -18.61 1.57 14.93
C LEU A 575 -18.97 2.67 15.96
N LEU A 576 -17.98 3.49 16.36
CA LEU A 576 -18.24 4.71 17.12
C LEU A 576 -18.96 5.75 16.28
N ASN A 577 -18.71 5.75 14.98
CA ASN A 577 -19.28 6.75 14.10
C ASN A 577 -20.80 6.56 14.02
N ILE A 578 -21.51 7.68 14.00
CA ILE A 578 -22.93 7.68 13.68
C ILE A 578 -23.03 7.35 12.19
N GLU A 579 -23.23 6.07 11.85
CA GLU A 579 -23.62 5.69 10.49
C GLU A 579 -24.93 6.41 10.14
N ARG A 580 -24.83 7.45 9.31
CA ARG A 580 -25.97 8.00 8.60
C ARG A 580 -25.59 8.24 7.15
N SER A 581 -26.34 7.56 6.28
CA SER A 581 -26.65 7.97 4.92
C SER A 581 -27.08 9.44 4.93
N PHE A 582 -26.16 10.31 4.53
CA PHE A 582 -26.46 11.66 4.06
C PHE A 582 -26.26 11.68 2.56
#